data_AF-A0A1Q5KCL8-F1
#
_entry.id   AF-A0A1Q5KCL8-F1
#
_cell.length_a   1.000
_cell.length_b   1.000
_cell.length_c   1.000
_cell.angle_alpha   90.00
_cell.angle_beta   90.00
_cell.angle_gamma   90.00
#
_symmetry.space_group_name_H-M   'P 1'
#
loop_
_entity.id
_entity.type
_entity.pdbx_description
1 polymer ?
#
loop_
_entity_poly.entity_id
_entity_poly.type
_entity_poly.pdbx_seq_one_letter_code
_entity_poly.pdbx_strand_id
1 'polypeptide(L)'
;MNHPRGLGSFLALVVWMIASAGFAFYVANFASYNKTYGTMAGVIVFLLWLWITNLAILLGLEFDAEAVRQRAIAGGLPPETEPYTQPRDTRTWDEEDLRRLGDA
;
A
#
# COMPACT_ATOMS: atom_id res chain seq x y z
N MET A 1 -7.42 24.66 -16.40
CA MET A 1 -5.96 24.51 -16.48
C MET A 1 -5.44 24.35 -15.05
N ASN A 2 -4.46 23.45 -14.83
CA ASN A 2 -3.73 23.15 -13.58
C ASN A 2 -4.53 22.78 -12.30
N HIS A 3 -5.04 21.54 -12.25
CA HIS A 3 -5.32 20.85 -10.99
C HIS A 3 -4.17 19.87 -10.66
N PRO A 4 -3.58 19.91 -9.46
CA PRO A 4 -2.48 19.03 -9.05
C PRO A 4 -2.99 17.60 -8.81
N ARG A 5 -3.10 16.83 -9.89
CA ARG A 5 -3.43 15.40 -9.87
C ARG A 5 -2.15 14.61 -9.57
N GLY A 6 -1.99 14.09 -8.36
CA GLY A 6 -0.95 13.08 -8.07
C GLY A 6 -0.02 13.32 -6.87
N LEU A 7 -0.26 14.34 -6.04
CA LEU A 7 0.62 14.62 -4.88
C LEU A 7 0.75 13.45 -3.88
N GLY A 8 -0.30 12.62 -3.74
CA GLY A 8 -0.28 11.45 -2.84
C GLY A 8 0.66 10.33 -3.29
N SER A 9 0.61 9.94 -4.57
CA SER A 9 1.47 8.89 -5.13
C SER A 9 2.95 9.29 -5.11
N PHE A 10 3.22 10.57 -5.36
CA PHE A 10 4.57 11.12 -5.28
C PHE A 10 5.14 11.03 -3.85
N LEU A 11 4.33 11.37 -2.83
CA LEU A 11 4.75 11.28 -1.44
C LEU A 11 5.10 9.84 -1.02
N ALA A 12 4.31 8.87 -1.46
CA ALA A 12 4.57 7.44 -1.21
C ALA A 12 5.90 6.97 -1.80
N LEU A 13 6.17 7.39 -3.04
CA LEU A 13 7.42 7.11 -3.74
C LEU A 13 8.63 7.73 -3.02
N VAL A 14 8.46 8.95 -2.51
CA VAL A 14 9.49 9.65 -1.72
C VAL A 14 9.77 8.90 -0.42
N VAL A 15 8.73 8.46 0.31
CA VAL A 15 8.88 7.66 1.53
C VAL A 15 9.59 6.33 1.25
N TRP A 16 9.22 5.65 0.17
CA TRP A 16 9.88 4.42 -0.26
C TRP A 16 11.37 4.65 -0.59
N MET A 17 11.72 5.71 -1.32
CA MET A 17 13.11 6.04 -1.62
C MET A 17 13.92 6.37 -0.36
N ILE A 18 13.34 7.09 0.60
CA ILE A 18 14.01 7.40 1.87
C ILE A 18 14.28 6.11 2.66
N ALA A 19 13.36 5.15 2.64
CA ALA A 19 13.54 3.84 3.28
C ALA A 19 14.69 3.04 2.65
N SER A 20 14.73 2.96 1.32
CA SER A 20 15.82 2.29 0.59
C SER A 20 17.17 2.96 0.83
N ALA A 21 17.23 4.29 0.82
CA ALA A 21 18.44 5.05 1.12
C ALA A 21 18.91 4.85 2.57
N GLY A 22 17.98 4.83 3.53
CA GLY A 22 18.26 4.56 4.94
C GLY A 22 18.85 3.17 5.17
N PHE A 23 18.33 2.14 4.48
CA PHE A 23 18.89 0.78 4.54
C PHE A 23 20.29 0.68 3.93
N ALA A 24 20.52 1.31 2.77
CA ALA A 24 21.83 1.32 2.12
C ALA A 24 22.88 2.04 2.97
N PHE A 25 22.52 3.19 3.55
CA PHE A 25 23.38 3.92 4.47
C PHE A 25 23.67 3.11 5.73
N TYR A 26 22.67 2.41 6.28
CA TYR A 26 22.87 1.51 7.41
C TYR A 26 23.91 0.43 7.11
N VAL A 27 23.75 -0.35 6.03
CA VAL A 27 24.69 -1.43 5.64
C VAL A 27 26.11 -0.88 5.45
N ALA A 28 26.24 0.29 4.81
CA ALA A 28 27.55 0.93 4.58
C ALA A 28 28.23 1.41 5.87
N ASN A 29 27.48 1.93 6.85
CA ASN A 29 28.03 2.41 8.12
C ASN A 29 28.27 1.27 9.14
N PHE A 30 27.45 0.21 9.10
CA PHE A 30 27.54 -0.93 10.02
C PHE A 30 28.70 -1.88 9.74
N ALA A 31 29.09 -2.02 8.47
CA ALA A 31 30.25 -2.84 8.11
C ALA A 31 31.55 -2.36 8.80
N SER A 32 31.60 -1.09 9.24
CA SER A 32 32.85 -0.46 9.64
C SER A 32 33.01 -0.15 11.13
N TYR A 33 31.96 0.03 11.96
CA TYR A 33 32.15 0.84 13.18
C TYR A 33 31.93 0.28 14.59
N ASN A 34 30.97 -0.57 14.96
CA ASN A 34 30.87 -0.92 16.40
C ASN A 34 30.12 -2.22 16.74
N LYS A 35 30.88 -3.16 17.33
CA LYS A 35 30.49 -4.54 17.65
C LYS A 35 29.57 -4.68 18.88
N THR A 36 29.37 -3.61 19.67
CA THR A 36 28.69 -3.72 20.98
C THR A 36 27.26 -3.18 21.02
N TYR A 37 26.94 -2.14 20.24
CA TYR A 37 25.58 -1.56 20.18
C TYR A 37 24.87 -1.81 18.83
N GLY A 38 25.53 -2.55 17.94
CA GLY A 38 25.07 -2.74 16.58
C GLY A 38 23.77 -3.54 16.47
N THR A 39 23.61 -4.59 17.26
CA THR A 39 22.41 -5.43 17.20
C THR A 39 21.14 -4.67 17.59
N MET A 40 21.19 -3.78 18.59
CA MET A 40 20.04 -2.97 19.01
C MET A 40 19.63 -1.93 17.96
N ALA A 41 20.61 -1.21 17.40
CA ALA A 41 20.33 -0.27 16.30
C ALA A 41 19.82 -1.00 15.04
N GLY A 42 20.31 -2.20 14.76
CA GLY A 42 19.81 -3.04 13.66
C GLY A 42 18.35 -3.46 13.83
N VAL A 43 17.94 -3.82 15.06
CA VAL A 43 16.53 -4.15 15.35
C VAL A 43 15.62 -2.93 15.18
N ILE A 44 16.05 -1.74 15.63
CA ILE A 44 15.28 -0.50 15.45
C ILE A 44 15.10 -0.17 13.96
N VAL A 45 16.16 -0.31 13.16
CA VAL A 45 16.09 -0.09 11.71
C VAL A 45 15.23 -1.13 11.02
N PHE A 46 15.31 -2.40 11.44
CA PHE A 46 14.44 -3.47 10.93
C PHE A 46 12.97 -3.19 11.25
N LEU A 47 12.65 -2.72 12.45
CA LEU A 47 11.29 -2.31 12.85
C LEU A 47 10.81 -1.11 12.04
N LEU A 48 11.65 -0.10 11.82
CA LEU A 48 11.33 1.04 10.96
C LEU A 48 11.11 0.61 9.51
N TRP A 49 11.89 -0.36 9.01
CA TRP A 49 11.73 -0.91 7.66
C TRP A 49 10.39 -1.65 7.52
N LEU A 50 10.02 -2.48 8.51
CA LEU A 50 8.71 -3.13 8.55
C LEU A 50 7.57 -2.11 8.65
N TRP A 51 7.75 -1.08 9.46
CA TRP A 51 6.77 0.00 9.62
C TRP A 51 6.58 0.79 8.31
N ILE A 52 7.66 1.13 7.60
CA ILE A 52 7.58 1.79 6.31
C ILE A 52 6.96 0.87 5.24
N THR A 53 7.30 -0.42 5.25
CA THR A 53 6.69 -1.40 4.33
C THR A 53 5.19 -1.50 4.57
N ASN A 54 4.74 -1.50 5.83
CA ASN A 54 3.32 -1.46 6.17
C ASN A 54 2.65 -0.20 5.61
N LEU A 55 3.22 0.98 5.86
CA LEU A 55 2.72 2.23 5.28
C LEU A 55 2.68 2.20 3.75
N ALA A 56 3.70 1.64 3.10
CA ALA A 56 3.76 1.51 1.65
C ALA A 56 2.66 0.58 1.09
N ILE A 57 2.34 -0.50 1.79
CA ILE A 57 1.24 -1.40 1.42
C ILE A 57 -0.10 -0.69 1.53
N LEU A 58 -0.38 -0.04 2.67
CA LEU A 58 -1.63 0.71 2.87
C LEU A 58 -1.81 1.81 1.82
N LEU A 59 -0.73 2.54 1.52
CA LEU A 59 -0.75 3.59 0.53
C LEU A 59 -0.86 3.03 -0.90
N GLY A 60 -0.29 1.86 -1.17
CA GLY A 60 -0.50 1.12 -2.42
C GLY A 60 -1.95 0.70 -2.64
N LEU A 61 -2.64 0.24 -1.60
CA LEU A 61 -4.07 -0.09 -1.65
C LEU A 61 -4.94 1.14 -1.93
N GLU A 62 -4.68 2.24 -1.23
CA GLU A 62 -5.37 3.53 -1.46
C GLU A 62 -5.12 4.05 -2.89
N PHE A 63 -3.89 3.92 -3.38
CA PHE A 63 -3.54 4.30 -4.75
C PHE A 63 -4.27 3.47 -5.80
N ASP A 64 -4.38 2.15 -5.61
CA ASP A 64 -5.10 1.27 -6.54
C ASP A 64 -6.59 1.64 -6.59
N ALA A 65 -7.21 1.87 -5.43
CA ALA A 65 -8.59 2.32 -5.32
C ALA A 65 -8.82 3.66 -6.04
N GLU A 66 -7.96 4.66 -5.81
CA GLU A 66 -8.08 5.96 -6.48
C GLU A 66 -7.74 5.85 -7.99
N ALA A 67 -6.82 4.98 -8.40
CA ALA A 67 -6.52 4.76 -9.82
C ALA A 67 -7.70 4.15 -10.58
N VAL A 68 -8.42 3.22 -9.96
CA VAL A 68 -9.69 2.68 -10.49
C VAL A 68 -10.74 3.80 -10.59
N ARG A 69 -10.85 4.65 -9.57
CA ARG A 69 -11.76 5.81 -9.57
C ARG A 69 -11.45 6.81 -10.68
N GLN A 70 -10.18 7.17 -10.87
CA GLN A 70 -9.77 8.07 -11.95
C GLN A 70 -10.07 7.47 -13.34
N ARG A 71 -9.87 6.16 -13.52
CA ARG A 71 -10.25 5.45 -14.77
C ARG A 71 -11.75 5.46 -15.01
N ALA A 72 -12.56 5.28 -13.97
CA ALA A 72 -14.02 5.36 -14.04
C ALA A 72 -14.48 6.77 -14.49
N ILE A 73 -13.92 7.82 -13.89
CA ILE A 73 -14.22 9.22 -14.25
C ILE A 73 -13.79 9.53 -15.69
N ALA A 74 -12.60 9.07 -16.10
CA ALA A 74 -12.12 9.21 -17.47
C ALA A 74 -12.98 8.44 -18.50
N GLY A 75 -13.60 7.34 -18.08
CA GLY A 75 -14.56 6.56 -18.86
C GLY A 75 -15.97 7.16 -18.94
N GLY A 76 -16.21 8.32 -18.30
CA GLY A 76 -17.48 9.05 -18.37
C GLY A 76 -18.42 8.82 -17.18
N LEU A 77 -17.98 8.16 -16.10
CA LEU A 77 -18.77 8.10 -14.87
C LEU A 77 -18.74 9.45 -14.12
N PRO A 78 -19.87 9.88 -13.52
CA PRO A 78 -19.94 11.12 -12.75
C PRO A 78 -18.96 11.09 -11.55
N PRO A 79 -18.19 12.16 -11.29
CA PRO A 79 -17.21 12.26 -10.20
C PRO A 79 -17.75 11.96 -8.78
N GLU A 80 -19.04 12.19 -8.59
CA GLU A 80 -19.82 12.01 -7.37
C GLU A 80 -20.29 10.56 -7.15
N THR A 81 -20.12 9.70 -8.15
CA THR A 81 -20.40 8.26 -8.02
C THR A 81 -19.14 7.61 -7.48
N GLU A 82 -19.15 7.20 -6.21
CA GLU A 82 -18.09 6.34 -5.70
C GLU A 82 -18.11 5.02 -6.49
N PRO A 83 -17.02 4.66 -7.18
CA PRO A 83 -16.93 3.37 -7.83
C PRO A 83 -16.71 2.30 -6.76
N TYR A 84 -17.80 1.87 -6.12
CA TYR A 84 -17.78 0.67 -5.31
C TYR A 84 -17.45 -0.50 -6.24
N THR A 85 -16.46 -1.31 -5.84
CA THR A 85 -16.37 -2.68 -6.35
C THR A 85 -17.69 -3.34 -6.05
N GLN A 86 -18.46 -3.67 -7.10
CA GLN A 86 -19.73 -4.37 -6.92
C GLN A 86 -19.45 -5.63 -6.09
N PRO A 87 -20.18 -5.86 -4.98
CA PRO A 87 -20.08 -7.10 -4.23
C PRO A 87 -20.16 -8.27 -5.20
N ARG A 88 -19.30 -9.28 -5.00
CA ARG A 88 -19.21 -10.45 -5.89
C ARG A 88 -20.62 -10.97 -6.18
N ASP A 89 -21.01 -10.95 -7.45
CA ASP A 89 -22.34 -11.38 -7.87
C ASP A 89 -22.58 -12.83 -7.43
N THR A 90 -23.66 -13.04 -6.68
CA THR A 90 -24.04 -14.35 -6.12
C THR A 90 -25.03 -15.08 -7.02
N ARG A 91 -25.41 -14.51 -8.16
CA ARG A 91 -26.40 -15.08 -9.07
C ARG A 91 -25.98 -16.41 -9.69
N THR A 92 -24.67 -16.71 -9.71
CA THR A 92 -24.13 -17.98 -10.22
C THR A 92 -23.87 -19.00 -9.12
N TRP A 93 -24.30 -18.75 -7.87
CA TRP A 93 -24.04 -19.66 -6.77
C TRP A 93 -24.99 -20.85 -6.84
N ASP A 94 -24.44 -22.06 -6.76
CA ASP A 94 -25.22 -23.28 -6.73
C ASP A 94 -25.83 -23.51 -5.34
N GLU A 95 -26.86 -24.35 -5.25
CA GLU A 95 -27.53 -24.67 -3.97
C GLU A 95 -26.56 -25.21 -2.91
N GLU A 96 -25.46 -25.84 -3.33
CA GLU A 96 -24.45 -26.37 -2.42
C GLU A 96 -23.67 -25.25 -1.72
N ASP A 97 -23.37 -24.17 -2.42
CA ASP A 97 -22.69 -22.99 -1.87
C ASP A 97 -23.60 -22.24 -0.88
N LEU A 98 -24.91 -22.18 -1.18
CA LEU A 98 -25.91 -21.58 -0.30
C LEU A 98 -26.13 -22.39 0.99
N ARG A 99 -26.11 -23.72 0.88
CA ARG A 99 -26.22 -24.61 2.05
C ARG A 99 -25.02 -24.45 3.00
N ARG A 100 -23.80 -24.36 2.46
CA ARG A 100 -22.58 -24.15 3.27
C ARG A 100 -22.59 -22.86 4.08
N LEU A 101 -23.31 -21.83 3.65
CA LEU A 101 -23.44 -20.56 4.38
C LEU A 101 -24.44 -20.62 5.53
N GLY A 102 -25.45 -21.50 5.46
CA GLY A 102 -26.43 -21.68 6.53
C GLY A 102 -25.91 -22.47 7.73
N ASP A 103 -24.79 -23.19 7.55
CA ASP A 103 -24.20 -24.10 8.52
C ASP A 103 -23.01 -23.48 9.30
N ALA A 104 -22.65 -22.20 9.03
CA ALA A 104 -21.55 -21.46 9.64
C ALA A 104 -22.04 -20.38 10.61
#